data_AF-A0A8B8ZFX3-F1
#
_entry.id   AF-A0A8B8ZFX3-F1
#
_cell.length_a   1.000
_cell.length_b   1.000
_cell.length_c   1.000
_cell.angle_alpha   90.00
_cell.angle_beta   90.00
_cell.angle_gamma   90.00
#
_symmetry.space_group_name_H-M   'P 1'
#
loop_
_entity.id
_entity.type
_entity.pdbx_description
1 polymer ?
#
loop_
_entity_poly.entity_id
_entity_poly.type
_entity_poly.pdbx_seq_one_letter_code
_entity_poly.pdbx_strand_id
1 'polypeptide(L)'
;MDERGNNEESLSYHIEQLERERDELRKDIEQLCIQQAGPSYLPVATRMHFQSPIRIAGLEQEIESLKKKLAGCIREKQNLQEELSEAYRIKSQLADLHGEEVSKNKEAEKQVKFFQSCVAAAFAERDQALMEFEKAKEQEEAVSQKLIDFQKRVEELELAYLDEKKLSASLELELSELQKKNESFEKVINKFYEVRERDTGSSTDGTLQDRCLCLLNDPSDNWIFSSDSKTSTSKYIRSEVMKLLEEEALKMNTMLVEVQKMTNQIHMNHQSNSAVSQRGQQCDDSECRNVHITSDVDPIIELESGHPTTSSVKNRMKDTSDVLAQALQEKIAALLLLSQQEERHLLERDVNKALQKKLEELQINLSQVTNEKVKALMELALVKREYQLLQENCSHSLKHDNYLADDSDKNIALHEREGRLKNILKKTYLKRWMGNDHSQHDTDIYGSSGKSNSTNKKDFKCMDFARLKIENAALQESMANMERVTFSVRRLHVLLLRAQDDAASAGPTESIIQALSNIISEANHMKTALGSSLPISWSGSEEDAITYENLYEPTNPSEVPKIEKVDPVSTAGLEMVDLLILAVELQKENLIGKCGGSQI
;
A
#
# COMPACT_ATOMS: atom_id res chain seq x y z
N MET A 1 -21.96 62.13 145.49
CA MET A 1 -21.05 61.63 144.44
C MET A 1 -20.84 60.13 144.65
N ASP A 2 -21.88 59.28 144.59
CA ASP A 2 -21.71 57.83 144.90
C ASP A 2 -22.49 56.85 143.99
N GLU A 3 -23.42 57.30 143.14
CA GLU A 3 -24.21 56.35 142.31
C GLU A 3 -23.53 55.91 141.01
N ARG A 4 -22.49 56.61 140.53
CA ARG A 4 -21.77 56.24 139.31
C ARG A 4 -20.69 55.19 139.55
N GLY A 5 -20.04 55.20 140.73
CA GLY A 5 -19.07 54.20 141.14
C GLY A 5 -19.70 52.84 141.47
N ASN A 6 -20.90 52.85 142.06
CA ASN A 6 -21.62 51.62 142.43
C ASN A 6 -22.08 50.81 141.19
N ASN A 7 -22.42 51.50 140.09
CA ASN A 7 -22.75 50.84 138.82
C ASN A 7 -21.52 50.30 138.10
N GLU A 8 -20.36 50.97 138.20
CA GLU A 8 -19.10 50.54 137.57
C GLU A 8 -18.50 49.33 138.30
N GLU A 9 -18.60 49.28 139.63
CA GLU A 9 -18.27 48.10 140.44
C GLU A 9 -19.24 46.93 140.18
N SER A 10 -20.55 47.20 140.08
CA SER A 10 -21.55 46.19 139.71
C SER A 10 -21.34 45.63 138.29
N LEU A 11 -20.96 46.48 137.32
CA LEU A 11 -20.62 46.07 135.96
C LEU A 11 -19.33 45.26 135.91
N SER A 12 -18.30 45.69 136.67
CA SER A 12 -17.03 44.95 136.76
C SER A 12 -17.24 43.57 137.35
N TYR A 13 -18.06 43.46 138.40
CA TYR A 13 -18.42 42.16 138.99
C TYR A 13 -19.21 41.28 137.99
N HIS A 14 -20.12 41.87 137.21
CA HIS A 14 -20.87 41.13 136.20
C HIS A 14 -20.00 40.69 135.02
N ILE A 15 -19.03 41.50 134.60
CA ILE A 15 -18.03 41.12 133.59
C ILE A 15 -17.19 39.96 134.11
N GLU A 16 -16.67 40.06 135.33
CA GLU A 16 -15.86 38.98 135.93
C GLU A 16 -16.67 37.68 136.11
N GLN A 17 -17.97 37.79 136.40
CA GLN A 17 -18.91 36.67 136.42
C GLN A 17 -19.06 36.03 135.02
N LEU A 18 -19.32 36.84 133.99
CA LEU A 18 -19.46 36.37 132.61
C LEU A 18 -18.15 35.78 132.06
N GLU A 19 -17.00 36.32 132.48
CA GLU A 19 -15.70 35.77 132.13
C GLU A 19 -15.48 34.41 132.77
N ARG A 20 -15.87 34.24 134.04
CA ARG A 20 -15.89 32.93 134.70
C ARG A 20 -16.83 31.95 134.00
N GLU A 21 -18.06 32.37 133.68
CA GLU A 21 -19.04 31.53 132.98
C GLU A 21 -18.58 31.15 131.57
N ARG A 22 -17.96 32.08 130.84
CA ARG A 22 -17.34 31.80 129.54
C ARG A 22 -16.21 30.79 129.68
N ASP A 23 -15.36 30.95 130.67
CA ASP A 23 -14.21 30.06 130.87
C ASP A 23 -14.66 28.67 131.34
N GLU A 24 -15.73 28.56 132.13
CA GLU A 24 -16.42 27.30 132.44
C GLU A 24 -17.05 26.69 131.19
N LEU A 25 -17.81 27.45 130.40
CA LEU A 25 -18.39 26.95 129.15
C LEU A 25 -17.32 26.50 128.16
N ARG A 26 -16.17 27.19 128.11
CA ARG A 26 -15.05 26.78 127.26
C ARG A 26 -14.45 25.47 127.74
N LYS A 27 -14.28 25.29 129.06
CA LYS A 27 -13.86 24.01 129.65
C LYS A 27 -14.88 22.91 129.39
N ASP A 28 -16.18 23.19 129.51
CA ASP A 28 -17.26 22.24 129.24
C ASP A 28 -17.32 21.87 127.76
N ILE A 29 -17.11 22.81 126.83
CA ILE A 29 -17.00 22.55 125.39
C ILE A 29 -15.76 21.71 125.09
N GLU A 30 -14.59 22.04 125.66
CA GLU A 30 -13.38 21.24 125.50
C GLU A 30 -13.58 19.83 126.08
N GLN A 31 -14.25 19.72 127.23
CA GLN A 31 -14.58 18.45 127.88
C GLN A 31 -15.63 17.65 127.09
N LEU A 32 -16.62 18.30 126.48
CA LEU A 32 -17.58 17.71 125.54
C LEU A 32 -16.89 17.25 124.26
N CYS A 33 -15.94 18.01 123.72
CA CYS A 33 -15.14 17.60 122.57
C CYS A 33 -14.25 16.40 122.91
N ILE A 34 -13.66 16.35 124.11
CA ILE A 34 -12.88 15.21 124.59
C ILE A 34 -13.78 13.99 124.87
N GLN A 35 -14.99 14.19 125.39
CA GLN A 35 -15.97 13.12 125.67
C GLN A 35 -16.65 12.59 124.39
N GLN A 36 -16.99 13.46 123.43
CA GLN A 36 -17.52 13.09 122.12
C GLN A 36 -16.42 12.56 121.19
N ALA A 37 -15.15 12.86 121.46
CA ALA A 37 -14.01 12.09 120.97
C ALA A 37 -13.89 10.73 121.68
N GLY A 38 -15.01 10.02 121.81
CA GLY A 38 -15.03 8.64 122.26
C GLY A 38 -14.19 7.75 121.34
N PRO A 39 -13.92 6.48 121.73
CA PRO A 39 -13.11 5.53 120.97
C PRO A 39 -13.59 5.29 119.51
N SER A 40 -14.78 5.76 119.15
CA SER A 40 -15.38 5.74 117.81
C SER A 40 -14.99 6.91 116.89
N TYR A 41 -14.54 8.05 117.42
CA TYR A 41 -14.06 9.18 116.61
C TYR A 41 -12.63 8.95 116.10
N LEU A 42 -11.76 8.35 116.91
CA LEU A 42 -10.37 8.06 116.55
C LEU A 42 -10.26 7.18 115.28
N PRO A 43 -11.05 6.10 115.07
CA PRO A 43 -11.07 5.34 113.82
C PRO A 43 -11.56 6.14 112.61
N VAL A 44 -12.52 7.04 112.77
CA VAL A 44 -13.03 7.90 111.69
C VAL A 44 -12.00 8.97 111.31
N ALA A 45 -11.39 9.63 112.30
CA ALA A 45 -10.31 10.59 112.10
C ALA A 45 -9.06 9.92 111.50
N THR A 46 -8.70 8.71 111.95
CA THR A 46 -7.60 7.91 111.39
C THR A 46 -7.90 7.47 109.96
N ARG A 47 -9.14 7.04 109.68
CA ARG A 47 -9.59 6.71 108.32
C ARG A 47 -9.58 7.94 107.41
N MET A 48 -10.04 9.08 107.89
CA MET A 48 -9.95 10.35 107.14
C MET A 48 -8.51 10.80 106.95
N HIS A 49 -7.62 10.61 107.94
CA HIS A 49 -6.22 11.03 107.85
C HIS A 49 -5.40 10.14 106.91
N PHE A 50 -5.64 8.82 106.86
CA PHE A 50 -4.85 7.90 106.04
C PHE A 50 -5.54 7.46 104.75
N GLN A 51 -6.85 7.20 104.77
CA GLN A 51 -7.58 6.69 103.59
C GLN A 51 -8.05 7.82 102.65
N SER A 52 -8.39 9.00 103.19
CA SER A 52 -8.82 10.13 102.36
C SER A 52 -7.71 10.64 101.43
N PRO A 53 -6.45 10.86 101.88
CA PRO A 53 -5.39 11.34 101.00
C PRO A 53 -5.05 10.34 99.89
N ILE A 54 -5.07 9.04 100.16
CA ILE A 54 -4.82 8.00 99.14
C ILE A 54 -5.92 8.01 98.08
N ARG A 55 -7.19 8.13 98.49
CA ARG A 55 -8.32 8.25 97.55
C ARG A 55 -8.27 9.55 96.75
N ILE A 56 -7.93 10.67 97.40
CA ILE A 56 -7.78 11.98 96.75
C ILE A 56 -6.66 11.92 95.71
N ALA A 57 -5.47 11.40 96.07
CA ALA A 57 -4.35 11.24 95.14
C ALA A 57 -4.68 10.31 93.96
N GLY A 58 -5.42 9.22 94.22
CA GLY A 58 -5.90 8.32 93.15
C GLY A 58 -6.86 9.02 92.18
N LEU A 59 -7.81 9.81 92.70
CA LEU A 59 -8.72 10.61 91.88
C LEU A 59 -7.99 11.73 91.13
N GLU A 60 -7.01 12.37 91.75
CA GLU A 60 -6.17 13.39 91.09
C GLU A 60 -5.36 12.79 89.94
N GLN A 61 -4.77 11.61 90.13
CA GLN A 61 -4.07 10.89 89.07
C GLN A 61 -5.03 10.49 87.94
N GLU A 62 -6.24 10.04 88.26
CA GLU A 62 -7.26 9.72 87.26
C GLU A 62 -7.69 10.96 86.49
N ILE A 63 -7.94 12.08 87.17
CA ILE A 63 -8.24 13.39 86.57
C ILE A 63 -7.10 13.81 85.64
N GLU A 64 -5.84 13.67 86.06
CA GLU A 64 -4.69 14.04 85.25
C GLU A 64 -4.54 13.12 84.02
N SER A 65 -4.79 11.82 84.19
CA SER A 65 -4.81 10.87 83.08
C SER A 65 -5.91 11.18 82.05
N LEU A 66 -7.10 11.59 82.52
CA LEU A 66 -8.23 11.98 81.68
C LEU A 66 -7.95 13.30 80.96
N LYS A 67 -7.34 14.28 81.62
CA LYS A 67 -6.89 15.52 80.98
C LYS A 67 -5.88 15.25 79.87
N LYS A 68 -4.91 14.35 80.10
CA LYS A 68 -3.93 13.96 79.08
C LYS A 68 -4.60 13.29 77.88
N LYS A 69 -5.55 12.38 78.12
CA LYS A 69 -6.35 11.74 77.06
C LYS A 69 -7.20 12.76 76.28
N LEU A 70 -7.84 13.70 76.98
CA LEU A 70 -8.62 14.78 76.36
C LEU A 70 -7.74 15.68 75.49
N ALA A 71 -6.56 16.07 75.96
CA ALA A 71 -5.60 16.83 75.18
C ALA A 71 -5.11 16.05 73.93
N GLY A 72 -4.92 14.73 74.06
CA GLY A 72 -4.65 13.84 72.92
C GLY A 72 -5.78 13.88 71.88
N CYS A 73 -7.01 13.66 72.33
CA CYS A 73 -8.20 13.67 71.46
C CYS A 73 -8.43 15.03 70.78
N ILE A 74 -8.15 16.15 71.45
CA ILE A 74 -8.25 17.49 70.85
C ILE A 74 -7.23 17.66 69.72
N ARG A 75 -5.98 17.21 69.91
CA ARG A 75 -4.96 17.26 68.85
C ARG A 75 -5.33 16.36 67.66
N GLU A 76 -5.78 15.15 67.92
CA GLU A 76 -6.24 14.23 66.86
C GLU A 76 -7.41 14.84 66.07
N LYS A 77 -8.38 15.47 66.75
CA LYS A 77 -9.46 16.20 66.08
C LYS A 77 -8.95 17.34 65.18
N GLN A 78 -7.95 18.09 65.64
CA GLN A 78 -7.34 19.17 64.84
C GLN A 78 -6.63 18.60 63.60
N ASN A 79 -5.84 17.53 63.76
CA ASN A 79 -5.17 16.86 62.65
C ASN A 79 -6.17 16.34 61.62
N LEU A 80 -7.24 15.66 62.06
CA LEU A 80 -8.30 15.18 61.16
C LEU A 80 -9.02 16.32 60.44
N GLN A 81 -9.17 17.48 61.09
CA GLN A 81 -9.77 18.66 60.46
C GLN A 81 -8.84 19.23 59.36
N GLU A 82 -7.53 19.24 59.58
CA GLU A 82 -6.53 19.65 58.59
C GLU A 82 -6.51 18.67 57.41
N GLU A 83 -6.44 17.36 57.67
CA GLU A 83 -6.51 16.31 56.64
C GLU A 83 -7.79 16.40 55.83
N LEU A 84 -8.94 16.66 56.46
CA LEU A 84 -10.21 16.85 55.77
C LEU A 84 -10.18 18.09 54.86
N SER A 85 -9.59 19.20 55.33
CA SER A 85 -9.47 20.42 54.53
C SER A 85 -8.59 20.21 53.30
N GLU A 86 -7.50 19.46 53.46
CA GLU A 86 -6.58 19.12 52.38
C GLU A 86 -7.23 18.14 51.38
N ALA A 87 -8.00 17.16 51.86
CA ALA A 87 -8.77 16.26 51.01
C ALA A 87 -9.79 17.02 50.15
N TYR A 88 -10.46 18.03 50.71
CA TYR A 88 -11.37 18.89 49.93
C TYR A 88 -10.62 19.76 48.90
N ARG A 89 -9.43 20.26 49.24
CA ARG A 89 -8.58 21.01 48.32
C ARG A 89 -8.17 20.15 47.13
N ILE A 90 -7.66 18.95 47.39
CA ILE A 90 -7.27 17.97 46.36
C ILE A 90 -8.49 17.59 45.50
N LYS A 91 -9.66 17.36 46.12
CA LYS A 91 -10.89 17.06 45.39
C LYS A 91 -11.28 18.17 44.41
N SER A 92 -11.13 19.43 44.80
CA SER A 92 -11.41 20.56 43.90
C SER A 92 -10.43 20.58 42.73
N GLN A 93 -9.13 20.44 42.99
CA GLN A 93 -8.11 20.40 41.93
C GLN A 93 -8.34 19.27 40.94
N LEU A 94 -8.73 18.09 41.43
CA LEU A 94 -9.05 16.95 40.58
C LEU A 94 -10.28 17.20 39.71
N ALA A 95 -11.30 17.89 40.24
CA ALA A 95 -12.48 18.27 39.46
C ALA A 95 -12.14 19.23 38.32
N ASP A 96 -11.27 20.22 38.58
CA ASP A 96 -10.81 21.17 37.57
C ASP A 96 -9.98 20.49 36.47
N LEU A 97 -9.01 19.64 36.86
CA LEU A 97 -8.21 18.85 35.90
C LEU A 97 -9.08 17.91 35.06
N HIS A 98 -10.05 17.25 35.67
CA HIS A 98 -11.01 16.41 34.94
C HIS A 98 -11.84 17.24 33.95
N GLY A 99 -12.28 18.45 34.34
CA GLY A 99 -13.01 19.36 33.45
C GLY A 99 -12.19 19.82 32.25
N GLU A 100 -10.91 20.11 32.46
CA GLU A 100 -9.96 20.46 31.38
C GLU A 100 -9.76 19.27 30.43
N GLU A 101 -9.54 18.07 30.97
CA GLU A 101 -9.32 16.86 30.18
C GLU A 101 -10.57 16.48 29.36
N VAL A 102 -11.76 16.59 29.94
CA VAL A 102 -13.02 16.42 29.22
C VAL A 102 -13.17 17.43 28.08
N SER A 103 -12.70 18.66 28.27
CA SER A 103 -12.74 19.70 27.23
C SER A 103 -11.77 19.40 26.08
N LYS A 104 -10.55 18.93 26.40
CA LYS A 104 -9.58 18.45 25.39
C LYS A 104 -10.13 17.25 24.61
N ASN A 105 -10.75 16.29 25.30
CA ASN A 105 -11.34 15.12 24.67
C ASN A 105 -12.50 15.50 23.71
N LYS A 106 -13.35 16.46 24.11
CA LYS A 106 -14.40 17.01 23.23
C LYS A 106 -13.82 17.66 21.97
N GLU A 107 -12.70 18.36 22.08
CA GLU A 107 -12.05 18.98 20.93
C GLU A 107 -11.42 17.93 20.00
N ALA A 108 -10.76 16.92 20.56
CA ALA A 108 -10.25 15.78 19.79
C ALA A 108 -11.39 15.05 19.05
N GLU A 109 -12.55 14.85 19.70
CA GLU A 109 -13.73 14.26 19.06
C GLU A 109 -14.22 15.07 17.84
N LYS A 110 -14.20 16.41 17.93
CA LYS A 110 -14.54 17.27 16.78
C LYS A 110 -13.53 17.10 15.64
N GLN A 111 -12.24 17.05 15.95
CA GLN A 111 -11.20 16.83 14.93
C GLN A 111 -11.38 15.47 14.23
N VAL A 112 -11.65 14.41 14.99
CA VAL A 112 -11.93 13.09 14.43
C VAL A 112 -13.13 13.13 13.49
N LYS A 113 -14.23 13.78 13.90
CA LYS A 113 -15.42 13.93 13.04
C LYS A 113 -15.13 14.74 11.77
N PHE A 114 -14.31 15.78 11.88
CA PHE A 114 -13.85 16.56 10.72
C PHE A 114 -13.09 15.67 9.73
N PHE A 115 -12.09 14.92 10.20
CA PHE A 115 -11.32 14.03 9.33
C PHE A 115 -12.18 12.92 8.72
N GLN A 116 -13.14 12.35 9.48
CA GLN A 116 -14.11 11.40 8.95
C GLN A 116 -14.93 12.00 7.80
N SER A 117 -15.38 13.26 7.93
CA SER A 117 -16.11 13.96 6.87
C SER A 117 -15.23 14.21 5.64
N CYS A 118 -13.98 14.62 5.83
CA CYS A 118 -13.04 14.82 4.72
C CYS A 118 -12.76 13.52 3.96
N VAL A 119 -12.55 12.42 4.70
CA VAL A 119 -12.33 11.10 4.10
C VAL A 119 -13.55 10.64 3.32
N ALA A 120 -14.77 10.82 3.87
CA ALA A 120 -16.00 10.49 3.16
C ALA A 120 -16.16 11.31 1.86
N ALA A 121 -15.85 12.61 1.89
CA ALA A 121 -15.87 13.46 0.70
C ALA A 121 -14.85 13.02 -0.35
N ALA A 122 -13.60 12.72 0.05
CA ALA A 122 -12.57 12.24 -0.85
C ALA A 122 -12.93 10.89 -1.50
N PHE A 123 -13.60 9.99 -0.76
CA PHE A 123 -14.13 8.75 -1.34
C PHE A 123 -15.22 9.03 -2.38
N ALA A 124 -16.18 9.92 -2.08
CA ALA A 124 -17.21 10.30 -3.04
C ALA A 124 -16.63 10.96 -4.31
N GLU A 125 -15.64 11.83 -4.16
CA GLU A 125 -14.93 12.45 -5.30
C GLU A 125 -14.18 11.42 -6.15
N ARG A 126 -13.49 10.48 -5.50
CA ARG A 126 -12.80 9.38 -6.20
C ARG A 126 -13.79 8.50 -6.96
N ASP A 127 -14.90 8.13 -6.34
CA ASP A 127 -15.91 7.26 -6.96
C ASP A 127 -16.59 7.97 -8.15
N GLN A 128 -16.83 9.28 -8.05
CA GLN A 128 -17.28 10.12 -9.18
C GLN A 128 -16.25 10.14 -10.33
N ALA A 129 -14.97 10.36 -10.01
CA ALA A 129 -13.90 10.38 -11.01
C ALA A 129 -13.72 9.01 -11.70
N LEU A 130 -13.89 7.91 -10.96
CA LEU A 130 -13.87 6.55 -11.51
C LEU A 130 -15.01 6.32 -12.49
N MET A 131 -16.24 6.72 -12.15
CA MET A 131 -17.39 6.63 -13.06
C MET A 131 -17.15 7.45 -14.35
N GLU A 132 -16.63 8.67 -14.22
CA GLU A 132 -16.31 9.51 -15.37
C GLU A 132 -15.22 8.90 -16.26
N PHE A 133 -14.21 8.29 -15.64
CA PHE A 133 -13.15 7.57 -16.34
C PHE A 133 -13.69 6.35 -17.10
N GLU A 134 -14.53 5.52 -16.46
CA GLU A 134 -15.15 4.36 -17.11
C GLU A 134 -15.98 4.78 -18.32
N LYS A 135 -16.79 5.85 -18.18
CA LYS A 135 -17.56 6.41 -19.29
C LYS A 135 -16.68 6.94 -20.42
N ALA A 136 -15.56 7.59 -20.10
CA ALA A 136 -14.63 8.07 -21.11
C ALA A 136 -13.95 6.91 -21.86
N LYS A 137 -13.61 5.84 -21.13
CA LYS A 137 -13.05 4.61 -21.71
C LYS A 137 -14.03 3.92 -22.65
N GLU A 138 -15.31 3.79 -22.28
CA GLU A 138 -16.35 3.25 -23.17
C GLU A 138 -16.46 4.06 -24.47
N GLN A 139 -16.35 5.40 -24.38
CA GLN A 139 -16.36 6.26 -25.56
C GLN A 139 -15.11 6.08 -26.43
N GLU A 140 -13.93 5.94 -25.82
CA GLU A 140 -12.68 5.66 -26.53
C GLU A 140 -12.73 4.31 -27.27
N GLU A 141 -13.25 3.26 -26.62
CA GLU A 141 -13.44 1.95 -27.25
C GLU A 141 -14.42 2.04 -28.44
N ALA A 142 -15.54 2.78 -28.28
CA ALA A 142 -16.48 3.02 -29.36
C ALA A 142 -15.87 3.81 -30.54
N VAL A 143 -15.01 4.78 -30.26
CA VAL A 143 -14.28 5.53 -31.30
C VAL A 143 -13.23 4.64 -31.99
N SER A 144 -12.51 3.82 -31.23
CA SER A 144 -11.53 2.87 -31.76
C SER A 144 -12.17 1.87 -32.71
N GLN A 145 -13.36 1.36 -32.36
CA GLN A 145 -14.13 0.47 -33.24
C GLN A 145 -14.51 1.16 -34.56
N LYS A 146 -14.99 2.41 -34.50
CA LYS A 146 -15.31 3.20 -35.70
C LYS A 146 -14.08 3.46 -36.57
N LEU A 147 -12.91 3.69 -35.96
CA LEU A 147 -11.66 3.91 -36.70
C LEU A 147 -11.24 2.65 -37.45
N ILE A 148 -11.41 1.46 -36.85
CA ILE A 148 -11.18 0.18 -37.55
C ILE A 148 -12.12 0.06 -38.76
N ASP A 149 -13.39 0.42 -38.62
CA ASP A 149 -14.35 0.38 -39.73
C ASP A 149 -13.98 1.36 -40.85
N PHE A 150 -13.53 2.57 -40.51
CA PHE A 150 -13.03 3.54 -41.49
C PHE A 150 -11.75 3.06 -42.18
N GLN A 151 -10.83 2.44 -41.43
CA GLN A 151 -9.59 1.89 -41.99
C GLN A 151 -9.89 0.82 -43.06
N LYS A 152 -10.80 -0.12 -42.76
CA LYS A 152 -11.25 -1.12 -43.74
C LYS A 152 -11.87 -0.46 -44.98
N ARG A 153 -12.69 0.57 -44.77
CA ARG A 153 -13.32 1.31 -45.88
C ARG A 153 -12.30 1.99 -46.78
N VAL A 154 -11.23 2.53 -46.21
CA VAL A 154 -10.12 3.12 -46.97
C VAL A 154 -9.39 2.06 -47.77
N GLU A 155 -9.06 0.92 -47.16
CA GLU A 155 -8.40 -0.21 -47.85
C GLU A 155 -9.24 -0.74 -49.02
N GLU A 156 -10.56 -0.87 -48.85
CA GLU A 156 -11.50 -1.24 -49.92
C GLU A 156 -11.45 -0.24 -51.09
N LEU A 157 -11.45 1.06 -50.78
CA LEU A 157 -11.42 2.12 -51.79
C LEU A 157 -10.06 2.19 -52.52
N GLU A 158 -8.95 1.97 -51.81
CA GLU A 158 -7.62 1.91 -52.42
C GLU A 158 -7.48 0.74 -53.39
N LEU A 159 -8.03 -0.43 -53.05
CA LEU A 159 -8.09 -1.57 -53.95
C LEU A 159 -8.93 -1.27 -55.19
N ALA A 160 -10.12 -0.70 -55.00
CA ALA A 160 -10.99 -0.31 -56.11
C ALA A 160 -10.31 0.71 -57.05
N TYR A 161 -9.65 1.71 -56.48
CA TYR A 161 -8.88 2.71 -57.23
C TYR A 161 -7.73 2.07 -58.02
N LEU A 162 -7.03 1.10 -57.43
CA LEU A 162 -5.93 0.40 -58.12
C LEU A 162 -6.44 -0.40 -59.32
N ASP A 163 -7.59 -1.06 -59.19
CA ASP A 163 -8.19 -1.83 -60.29
C ASP A 163 -8.73 -0.91 -61.40
N GLU A 164 -9.35 0.22 -61.05
CA GLU A 164 -9.75 1.24 -62.02
C GLU A 164 -8.53 1.82 -62.76
N LYS A 165 -7.42 2.07 -62.04
CA LYS A 165 -6.16 2.54 -62.65
C LYS A 165 -5.59 1.52 -63.63
N LYS A 166 -5.62 0.22 -63.32
CA LYS A 166 -5.20 -0.85 -64.27
C LYS A 166 -6.07 -0.84 -65.51
N LEU A 167 -7.39 -0.71 -65.35
CA LEU A 167 -8.33 -0.64 -66.46
C LEU A 167 -8.06 0.58 -67.35
N SER A 168 -7.87 1.75 -66.74
CA SER A 168 -7.51 2.99 -67.45
C SER A 168 -6.22 2.82 -68.26
N ALA A 169 -5.18 2.23 -67.65
CA ALA A 169 -3.92 1.97 -68.36
C ALA A 169 -4.09 1.00 -69.54
N SER A 170 -4.96 -0.02 -69.41
CA SER A 170 -5.31 -0.94 -70.50
C SER A 170 -6.01 -0.21 -71.64
N LEU A 171 -6.98 0.66 -71.32
CA LEU A 171 -7.70 1.46 -72.32
C LEU A 171 -6.78 2.46 -73.03
N GLU A 172 -5.85 3.09 -72.31
CA GLU A 172 -4.84 3.98 -72.90
C GLU A 172 -3.93 3.23 -73.89
N LEU A 173 -3.55 1.99 -73.55
CA LEU A 173 -2.76 1.14 -74.45
C LEU A 173 -3.53 0.80 -75.72
N GLU A 174 -4.78 0.34 -75.59
CA GLU A 174 -5.66 0.04 -76.73
C GLU A 174 -5.90 1.26 -77.63
N LEU A 175 -6.12 2.44 -77.03
CA LEU A 175 -6.24 3.69 -77.76
C LEU A 175 -4.97 4.02 -78.54
N SER A 176 -3.78 3.83 -77.94
CA SER A 176 -2.50 4.04 -78.63
C SER A 176 -2.31 3.08 -79.81
N GLU A 177 -2.70 1.82 -79.66
CA GLU A 177 -2.64 0.84 -80.75
C GLU A 177 -3.60 1.18 -81.89
N LEU A 178 -4.84 1.59 -81.57
CA LEU A 178 -5.82 2.03 -82.56
C LEU A 178 -5.35 3.29 -83.27
N GLN A 179 -4.74 4.25 -82.55
CA GLN A 179 -4.12 5.43 -83.15
C GLN A 179 -3.03 5.04 -84.16
N LYS A 180 -2.11 4.15 -83.79
CA LYS A 180 -1.06 3.65 -84.71
C LYS A 180 -1.64 2.95 -85.95
N LYS A 181 -2.71 2.16 -85.79
CA LYS A 181 -3.42 1.56 -86.93
C LYS A 181 -4.08 2.62 -87.80
N ASN A 182 -4.68 3.64 -87.21
CA ASN A 182 -5.29 4.74 -87.96
C ASN A 182 -4.25 5.54 -88.75
N GLU A 183 -3.08 5.83 -88.15
CA GLU A 183 -1.94 6.46 -88.83
C GLU A 183 -1.44 5.61 -90.01
N SER A 184 -1.43 4.28 -89.88
CA SER A 184 -1.01 3.40 -90.98
C SER A 184 -2.04 3.40 -92.12
N PHE A 185 -3.34 3.36 -91.80
CA PHE A 185 -4.41 3.51 -92.79
C PHE A 185 -4.33 4.87 -93.49
N GLU A 186 -4.12 5.96 -92.75
CA GLU A 186 -3.92 7.30 -93.31
C GLU A 186 -2.74 7.33 -94.29
N LYS A 187 -1.59 6.73 -93.95
CA LYS A 187 -0.46 6.60 -94.88
C LYS A 187 -0.82 5.84 -96.15
N VAL A 188 -1.56 4.73 -96.02
CA VAL A 188 -2.02 3.94 -97.17
C VAL A 188 -2.95 4.76 -98.06
N ILE A 189 -3.97 5.40 -97.47
CA ILE A 189 -4.92 6.28 -98.17
C ILE A 189 -4.16 7.39 -98.90
N ASN A 190 -3.26 8.08 -98.22
CA ASN A 190 -2.44 9.14 -98.82
C ASN A 190 -1.61 8.60 -99.99
N LYS A 191 -1.02 7.40 -99.87
CA LYS A 191 -0.23 6.81 -100.96
C LYS A 191 -1.07 6.47 -102.19
N PHE A 192 -2.26 5.89 -102.02
CA PHE A 192 -3.18 5.64 -103.12
C PHE A 192 -3.67 6.94 -103.74
N TYR A 193 -3.94 7.96 -102.92
CA TYR A 193 -4.31 9.29 -103.40
C TYR A 193 -3.18 9.94 -104.22
N GLU A 194 -1.92 9.84 -103.77
CA GLU A 194 -0.75 10.29 -104.54
C GLU A 194 -0.58 9.54 -105.88
N VAL A 195 -0.92 8.25 -105.94
CA VAL A 195 -0.91 7.49 -107.20
C VAL A 195 -1.96 8.07 -108.15
N ARG A 196 -3.18 8.25 -107.65
CA ARG A 196 -4.30 8.83 -108.41
C ARG A 196 -4.01 10.25 -108.90
N GLU A 197 -3.47 11.12 -108.05
CA GLU A 197 -3.11 12.50 -108.42
C GLU A 197 -2.04 12.53 -109.52
N ARG A 198 -1.08 11.60 -109.51
CA ARG A 198 -0.05 11.50 -110.56
C ARG A 198 -0.63 11.12 -111.92
N ASP A 199 -1.69 10.32 -111.96
CA ASP A 199 -2.33 9.89 -113.21
C ASP A 199 -3.42 10.88 -113.71
N THR A 200 -4.07 11.62 -112.80
CA THR A 200 -5.20 12.53 -113.14
C THR A 200 -4.84 14.03 -113.12
N GLY A 201 -3.72 14.42 -112.51
CA GLY A 201 -3.18 15.79 -112.54
C GLY A 201 -3.92 16.84 -111.70
N SER A 202 -4.98 16.49 -110.96
CA SER A 202 -5.73 17.43 -110.11
C SER A 202 -5.31 17.34 -108.65
N SER A 203 -4.62 18.36 -108.16
CA SER A 203 -4.30 18.52 -106.74
C SER A 203 -5.41 19.28 -106.03
N THR A 204 -6.12 18.62 -105.13
CA THR A 204 -7.07 19.30 -104.23
C THR A 204 -6.74 18.91 -102.79
N ASP A 205 -6.39 19.89 -101.96
CA ASP A 205 -6.10 19.67 -100.54
C ASP A 205 -7.39 19.44 -99.76
N GLY A 206 -7.92 18.23 -99.88
CA GLY A 206 -9.10 17.74 -99.15
C GLY A 206 -8.70 17.08 -97.84
N THR A 207 -9.64 17.02 -96.90
CA THR A 207 -9.47 16.28 -95.64
C THR A 207 -9.28 14.78 -95.93
N LEU A 208 -8.76 13.99 -94.97
CA LEU A 208 -8.60 12.54 -95.15
C LEU A 208 -9.90 11.85 -95.60
N GLN A 209 -11.03 12.33 -95.09
CA GLN A 209 -12.37 11.84 -95.45
C GLN A 209 -12.67 12.08 -96.94
N ASP A 210 -12.35 13.26 -97.46
CA ASP A 210 -12.55 13.61 -98.87
C ASP A 210 -11.66 12.76 -99.79
N ARG A 211 -10.41 12.50 -99.35
CA ARG A 211 -9.46 11.61 -100.06
C ARG A 211 -10.00 10.17 -100.13
N CYS A 212 -10.54 9.64 -99.03
CA CYS A 212 -11.17 8.32 -99.00
C CYS A 212 -12.38 8.24 -99.93
N LEU A 213 -13.28 9.22 -99.86
CA LEU A 213 -14.47 9.27 -100.71
C LEU A 213 -14.11 9.33 -102.20
N CYS A 214 -13.05 10.06 -102.56
CA CYS A 214 -12.56 10.10 -103.92
C CYS A 214 -12.06 8.74 -104.41
N LEU A 215 -11.23 8.05 -103.60
CA LEU A 215 -10.70 6.73 -103.95
C LEU A 215 -11.80 5.66 -104.06
N LEU A 216 -12.81 5.71 -103.18
CA LEU A 216 -13.95 4.79 -103.19
C LEU A 216 -14.86 4.96 -104.41
N ASN A 217 -14.94 6.18 -104.95
CA ASN A 217 -15.78 6.50 -106.10
C ASN A 217 -15.06 6.37 -107.45
N ASP A 218 -13.79 5.95 -107.46
CA ASP A 218 -13.04 5.74 -108.71
C ASP A 218 -13.56 4.49 -109.47
N PRO A 219 -13.72 4.55 -110.80
CA PRO A 219 -14.11 3.40 -111.59
C PRO A 219 -13.01 2.32 -111.55
N SER A 220 -13.41 1.04 -111.50
CA SER A 220 -12.50 -0.11 -111.37
C SER A 220 -11.40 -0.14 -112.44
N ASP A 221 -11.70 0.39 -113.62
CA ASP A 221 -10.83 0.40 -114.80
C ASP A 221 -9.57 1.25 -114.58
N ASN A 222 -9.62 2.26 -113.71
CA ASN A 222 -8.48 3.12 -113.38
C ASN A 222 -7.43 2.41 -112.51
N TRP A 223 -7.80 1.29 -111.88
CA TRP A 223 -6.93 0.53 -110.99
C TRP A 223 -6.47 -0.80 -111.61
N ILE A 224 -6.67 -0.99 -112.93
CA ILE A 224 -6.22 -2.18 -113.65
C ILE A 224 -4.80 -1.97 -114.15
N PHE A 225 -3.88 -2.82 -113.71
CA PHE A 225 -2.52 -2.87 -114.24
C PHE A 225 -2.58 -3.51 -115.64
N SER A 226 -2.64 -2.70 -116.71
CA SER A 226 -2.76 -3.22 -118.08
C SER A 226 -1.61 -4.17 -118.43
N SER A 227 -1.99 -5.44 -118.57
CA SER A 227 -1.15 -6.58 -118.86
C SER A 227 -0.82 -6.69 -120.34
N ASP A 228 0.01 -5.82 -120.89
CA ASP A 228 0.47 -5.97 -122.28
C ASP A 228 1.88 -5.42 -122.51
N SER A 229 2.87 -6.25 -122.20
CA SER A 229 4.01 -6.54 -123.06
C SER A 229 5.05 -7.32 -122.27
N LYS A 230 5.61 -8.32 -122.93
CA LYS A 230 6.62 -9.25 -122.43
C LYS A 230 7.78 -8.49 -121.78
N THR A 231 7.77 -8.29 -120.46
CA THR A 231 8.88 -8.50 -119.49
C THR A 231 8.35 -8.30 -118.04
N SER A 232 7.78 -9.36 -117.49
CA SER A 232 7.95 -9.82 -116.11
C SER A 232 7.65 -8.88 -114.92
N THR A 233 6.37 -8.76 -114.52
CA THR A 233 5.97 -8.46 -113.12
C THR A 233 6.64 -9.42 -112.14
N SER A 234 6.76 -10.69 -112.55
CA SER A 234 7.51 -11.72 -111.83
C SER A 234 9.00 -11.37 -111.66
N LYS A 235 9.63 -10.65 -112.59
CA LYS A 235 11.06 -10.25 -112.52
C LYS A 235 11.24 -9.00 -111.67
N TYR A 236 10.31 -8.04 -111.72
CA TYR A 236 10.31 -6.88 -110.83
C TYR A 236 10.03 -7.30 -109.38
N ILE A 237 8.99 -8.11 -109.15
CA ILE A 237 8.70 -8.69 -107.82
C ILE A 237 9.89 -9.52 -107.36
N ARG A 238 10.49 -10.34 -108.23
CA ARG A 238 11.68 -11.13 -107.88
C ARG A 238 12.92 -10.27 -107.61
N SER A 239 13.13 -9.16 -108.31
CA SER A 239 14.26 -8.27 -108.02
C SER A 239 14.04 -7.51 -106.72
N GLU A 240 12.82 -7.06 -106.46
CA GLU A 240 12.50 -6.33 -105.22
C GLU A 240 12.52 -7.27 -104.00
N VAL A 241 12.01 -8.49 -104.14
CA VAL A 241 12.12 -9.54 -103.11
C VAL A 241 13.58 -9.92 -102.89
N MET A 242 14.40 -10.04 -103.94
CA MET A 242 15.84 -10.29 -103.75
C MET A 242 16.55 -9.14 -103.04
N LYS A 243 16.24 -7.89 -103.39
CA LYS A 243 16.81 -6.72 -102.74
C LYS A 243 16.45 -6.64 -101.26
N LEU A 244 15.17 -6.87 -100.91
CA LEU A 244 14.71 -6.93 -99.52
C LEU A 244 15.36 -8.09 -98.75
N LEU A 245 15.54 -9.25 -99.38
CA LEU A 245 16.23 -10.39 -98.78
C LEU A 245 17.73 -10.11 -98.56
N GLU A 246 18.40 -9.40 -99.47
CA GLU A 246 19.79 -8.97 -99.29
C GLU A 246 19.93 -7.93 -98.18
N GLU A 247 19.02 -6.95 -98.11
CA GLU A 247 18.99 -5.97 -97.02
C GLU A 247 18.74 -6.64 -95.65
N GLU A 248 17.81 -7.58 -95.56
CA GLU A 248 17.56 -8.34 -94.33
C GLU A 248 18.72 -9.29 -93.98
N ALA A 249 19.38 -9.91 -94.97
CA ALA A 249 20.59 -10.70 -94.74
C ALA A 249 21.76 -9.85 -94.21
N LEU A 250 21.91 -8.61 -94.71
CA LEU A 250 22.90 -7.66 -94.20
C LEU A 250 22.58 -7.26 -92.75
N LYS A 251 21.32 -6.95 -92.44
CA LYS A 251 20.88 -6.64 -91.06
C LYS A 251 21.09 -7.83 -90.12
N MET A 252 20.75 -9.04 -90.55
CA MET A 252 21.01 -10.27 -89.79
C MET A 252 22.50 -10.47 -89.54
N ASN A 253 23.36 -10.22 -90.53
CA ASN A 253 24.80 -10.29 -90.34
C ASN A 253 25.31 -9.25 -89.34
N THR A 254 24.78 -8.03 -89.36
CA THR A 254 25.09 -7.00 -88.35
C THR A 254 24.63 -7.43 -86.96
N MET A 255 23.39 -7.92 -86.82
CA MET A 255 22.89 -8.45 -85.54
C MET A 255 23.69 -9.66 -85.07
N LEU A 256 24.12 -10.54 -85.97
CA LEU A 256 24.92 -11.72 -85.63
C LEU A 256 26.31 -11.31 -85.11
N VAL A 257 26.92 -10.26 -85.67
CA VAL A 257 28.16 -9.67 -85.13
C VAL A 257 27.91 -9.06 -83.75
N GLU A 258 26.79 -8.39 -83.52
CA GLU A 258 26.44 -7.84 -82.20
C GLU A 258 26.14 -8.94 -81.17
N VAL A 259 25.44 -10.00 -81.56
CA VAL A 259 25.18 -11.18 -80.72
C VAL A 259 26.47 -11.93 -80.44
N GLN A 260 27.38 -12.06 -81.41
CA GLN A 260 28.71 -12.65 -81.19
C GLN A 260 29.52 -11.80 -80.20
N LYS A 261 29.43 -10.46 -80.29
CA LYS A 261 30.05 -9.53 -79.34
C LYS A 261 29.45 -9.68 -77.94
N MET A 262 28.12 -9.74 -77.79
CA MET A 262 27.45 -10.00 -76.51
C MET A 262 27.79 -11.38 -75.96
N THR A 263 27.85 -12.42 -76.79
CA THR A 263 28.21 -13.79 -76.40
C THR A 263 29.64 -13.88 -75.90
N ASN A 264 30.58 -13.18 -76.54
CA ASN A 264 31.96 -13.07 -76.07
C ASN A 264 32.04 -12.26 -74.76
N GLN A 265 31.18 -11.25 -74.57
CA GLN A 265 31.07 -10.49 -73.32
C GLN A 265 30.52 -11.36 -72.17
N ILE A 266 29.51 -12.18 -72.45
CA ILE A 266 28.93 -13.15 -71.53
C ILE A 266 29.94 -14.26 -71.19
N HIS A 267 30.76 -14.71 -72.16
CA HIS A 267 31.83 -15.68 -71.93
C HIS A 267 32.93 -15.16 -70.99
N MET A 268 33.31 -13.88 -71.14
CA MET A 268 34.26 -13.22 -70.23
C MET A 268 33.65 -13.01 -68.83
N ASN A 269 32.35 -12.71 -68.74
CA ASN A 269 31.64 -12.55 -67.46
C ASN A 269 31.36 -13.89 -66.74
N HIS A 270 31.23 -15.00 -67.47
CA HIS A 270 31.03 -16.34 -66.88
C HIS A 270 32.32 -16.98 -66.35
N GLN A 271 33.51 -16.57 -66.80
CA GLN A 271 34.78 -16.97 -66.18
C GLN A 271 35.03 -16.30 -64.82
N SER A 272 34.30 -15.22 -64.50
CA SER A 272 34.44 -14.49 -63.22
C SER A 272 33.48 -14.96 -62.12
N ASN A 273 32.41 -15.71 -62.45
CA ASN A 273 31.33 -16.05 -61.50
C ASN A 273 30.99 -17.56 -61.47
N SER A 274 32.01 -18.41 -61.39
CA SER A 274 31.86 -19.83 -61.04
C SER A 274 32.12 -20.06 -59.55
N ALA A 275 31.18 -19.62 -58.71
CA ALA A 275 30.97 -20.20 -57.38
C ALA A 275 29.46 -20.19 -57.06
N VAL A 276 28.93 -21.39 -56.73
CA VAL A 276 27.60 -21.68 -56.16
C VAL A 276 26.44 -21.74 -57.19
N SER A 277 26.12 -22.92 -57.74
CA SER A 277 25.23 -24.01 -57.21
C SER A 277 23.73 -23.67 -57.37
N GLN A 278 23.06 -24.16 -58.43
CA GLN A 278 22.29 -25.41 -58.54
C GLN A 278 20.93 -25.48 -57.79
N ARG A 279 19.89 -25.74 -58.62
CA ARG A 279 18.73 -26.65 -58.42
C ARG A 279 17.61 -26.12 -57.49
N GLY A 280 16.32 -26.20 -57.83
CA GLY A 280 15.61 -26.74 -58.98
C GLY A 280 14.08 -26.61 -58.81
N GLN A 281 13.41 -26.30 -59.92
CA GLN A 281 12.07 -26.70 -60.38
C GLN A 281 11.22 -27.62 -59.47
N GLN A 282 9.96 -27.24 -59.18
CA GLN A 282 8.75 -27.99 -59.57
C GLN A 282 7.45 -27.21 -59.30
N CYS A 283 6.52 -27.23 -60.26
CA CYS A 283 5.12 -26.81 -60.14
C CYS A 283 4.25 -28.00 -59.67
N ASP A 284 3.10 -27.73 -59.04
CA ASP A 284 1.86 -28.46 -59.32
C ASP A 284 0.60 -27.69 -58.85
N ASP A 285 -0.45 -27.81 -59.66
CA ASP A 285 -1.82 -27.27 -59.56
C ASP A 285 -2.76 -28.19 -58.75
N SER A 286 -3.99 -27.70 -58.53
CA SER A 286 -5.23 -28.31 -57.94
C SER A 286 -5.48 -27.91 -56.47
N GLU A 287 -6.69 -27.57 -56.01
CA GLU A 287 -8.02 -28.06 -56.38
C GLU A 287 -9.12 -27.11 -55.84
N CYS A 288 -10.22 -26.93 -56.59
CA CYS A 288 -11.44 -26.23 -56.17
C CYS A 288 -12.40 -27.19 -55.43
N ARG A 289 -13.13 -26.74 -54.39
CA ARG A 289 -14.48 -27.26 -54.07
C ARG A 289 -15.34 -26.31 -53.23
N ASN A 290 -16.64 -26.43 -53.47
CA ASN A 290 -17.73 -25.51 -53.15
C ASN A 290 -18.77 -26.23 -52.23
N VAL A 291 -19.40 -25.47 -51.30
CA VAL A 291 -20.88 -25.37 -51.07
C VAL A 291 -21.66 -26.27 -50.04
N HIS A 292 -22.42 -25.58 -49.14
CA HIS A 292 -23.76 -25.85 -48.47
C HIS A 292 -23.93 -26.99 -47.41
N ILE A 293 -24.91 -27.08 -46.46
CA ILE A 293 -26.14 -26.34 -46.00
C ILE A 293 -26.57 -26.88 -44.59
N THR A 294 -27.45 -26.12 -43.92
CA THR A 294 -28.22 -26.21 -42.64
C THR A 294 -28.82 -27.56 -42.14
N SER A 295 -29.16 -27.63 -40.83
CA SER A 295 -30.45 -28.15 -40.29
C SER A 295 -30.64 -27.82 -38.79
N ASP A 296 -31.91 -27.76 -38.39
CA ASP A 296 -32.55 -27.11 -37.23
C ASP A 296 -33.21 -28.15 -36.27
N VAL A 297 -33.79 -27.66 -35.15
CA VAL A 297 -34.92 -28.19 -34.32
C VAL A 297 -34.69 -28.91 -32.95
N ASP A 298 -35.32 -28.34 -31.90
CA ASP A 298 -35.64 -28.84 -30.53
C ASP A 298 -36.94 -29.71 -30.45
N PRO A 299 -37.26 -30.38 -29.31
CA PRO A 299 -38.52 -30.03 -28.61
C PRO A 299 -38.61 -30.19 -27.06
N ILE A 300 -39.68 -29.57 -26.51
CA ILE A 300 -40.21 -29.38 -25.13
C ILE A 300 -41.09 -30.55 -24.62
N ILE A 301 -41.25 -30.77 -23.28
CA ILE A 301 -42.49 -31.32 -22.62
C ILE A 301 -42.73 -30.76 -21.17
N GLU A 302 -44.01 -30.49 -20.83
CA GLU A 302 -44.69 -30.01 -19.59
C GLU A 302 -45.12 -31.11 -18.56
N LEU A 303 -45.68 -30.71 -17.39
CA LEU A 303 -46.89 -31.21 -16.64
C LEU A 303 -46.81 -30.80 -15.13
N GLU A 304 -47.83 -30.62 -14.26
CA GLU A 304 -49.28 -30.29 -14.28
C GLU A 304 -49.76 -30.09 -12.80
N SER A 305 -50.99 -29.59 -12.59
CA SER A 305 -51.59 -29.08 -11.33
C SER A 305 -52.47 -30.06 -10.50
N GLY A 306 -52.92 -29.68 -9.29
CA GLY A 306 -54.12 -30.28 -8.65
C GLY A 306 -54.51 -29.79 -7.24
N HIS A 307 -55.79 -29.43 -7.05
CA HIS A 307 -56.51 -29.09 -5.80
C HIS A 307 -57.89 -29.79 -5.82
N PRO A 308 -58.54 -30.06 -4.67
CA PRO A 308 -60.00 -29.82 -4.60
C PRO A 308 -60.54 -29.42 -3.21
N THR A 309 -61.86 -29.20 -3.14
CA THR A 309 -62.61 -28.32 -2.21
C THR A 309 -63.76 -29.06 -1.47
N THR A 310 -63.97 -28.69 -0.20
CA THR A 310 -65.15 -28.63 0.72
C THR A 310 -66.44 -29.45 0.55
N SER A 311 -67.02 -29.88 1.69
CA SER A 311 -68.48 -30.02 1.90
C SER A 311 -68.91 -29.61 3.34
N SER A 312 -70.19 -29.24 3.51
CA SER A 312 -70.77 -28.42 4.60
C SER A 312 -71.83 -29.18 5.41
N VAL A 313 -71.80 -29.08 6.75
CA VAL A 313 -72.95 -29.35 7.66
C VAL A 313 -72.89 -28.40 8.88
N LYS A 314 -73.92 -27.57 9.03
CA LYS A 314 -74.15 -26.61 10.14
C LYS A 314 -75.07 -27.21 11.21
N ASN A 315 -74.61 -27.19 12.47
CA ASN A 315 -75.34 -26.93 13.73
C ASN A 315 -74.86 -27.79 14.93
N ARG A 316 -73.61 -27.54 15.32
CA ARG A 316 -73.15 -27.51 16.72
C ARG A 316 -71.98 -26.51 16.85
N MET A 317 -72.05 -25.45 16.03
CA MET A 317 -70.89 -24.92 15.31
C MET A 317 -70.05 -23.91 16.09
N LYS A 318 -70.49 -23.44 17.26
CA LYS A 318 -69.72 -22.43 18.00
C LYS A 318 -68.54 -23.07 18.73
N ASP A 319 -68.81 -24.08 19.55
CA ASP A 319 -67.76 -24.77 20.30
C ASP A 319 -66.84 -25.59 19.38
N THR A 320 -67.36 -26.20 18.30
CA THR A 320 -66.50 -26.93 17.34
C THR A 320 -65.69 -26.01 16.44
N SER A 321 -66.20 -24.81 16.12
CA SER A 321 -65.45 -23.82 15.32
C SER A 321 -64.34 -23.20 16.15
N ASP A 322 -64.58 -22.94 17.44
CA ASP A 322 -63.57 -22.41 18.34
C ASP A 322 -62.49 -23.46 18.63
N VAL A 323 -62.86 -24.74 18.82
CA VAL A 323 -61.90 -25.86 18.93
C VAL A 323 -61.11 -26.07 17.64
N LEU A 324 -61.74 -25.93 16.46
CA LEU A 324 -61.05 -26.03 15.17
C LEU A 324 -60.11 -24.84 14.93
N ALA A 325 -60.54 -23.63 15.28
CA ALA A 325 -59.71 -22.43 15.19
C ALA A 325 -58.49 -22.54 16.11
N GLN A 326 -58.68 -23.04 17.33
CA GLN A 326 -57.59 -23.32 18.26
C GLN A 326 -56.64 -24.41 17.73
N ALA A 327 -57.17 -25.51 17.20
CA ALA A 327 -56.36 -26.57 16.60
C ALA A 327 -55.56 -26.08 15.37
N LEU A 328 -56.14 -25.20 14.55
CA LEU A 328 -55.44 -24.56 13.44
C LEU A 328 -54.35 -23.61 13.93
N GLN A 329 -54.62 -22.82 14.97
CA GLN A 329 -53.64 -21.93 15.58
C GLN A 329 -52.47 -22.70 16.19
N GLU A 330 -52.74 -23.81 16.90
CA GLU A 330 -51.73 -24.72 17.44
C GLU A 330 -50.92 -25.39 16.32
N LYS A 331 -51.56 -25.80 15.22
CA LYS A 331 -50.85 -26.35 14.05
C LYS A 331 -49.98 -25.31 13.37
N ILE A 332 -50.43 -24.06 13.24
CA ILE A 332 -49.63 -22.95 12.70
C ILE A 332 -48.44 -22.68 13.62
N ALA A 333 -48.64 -22.65 14.94
CA ALA A 333 -47.55 -22.49 15.90
C ALA A 333 -46.54 -23.65 15.81
N ALA A 334 -47.00 -24.89 15.68
CA ALA A 334 -46.15 -26.06 15.50
C ALA A 334 -45.37 -26.01 14.17
N LEU A 335 -46.00 -25.61 13.07
CA LEU A 335 -45.34 -25.44 11.76
C LEU A 335 -44.30 -24.30 11.78
N LEU A 336 -44.58 -23.19 12.48
CA LEU A 336 -43.60 -22.12 12.67
C LEU A 336 -42.39 -22.60 13.47
N LEU A 337 -42.60 -23.38 14.53
CA LEU A 337 -41.50 -23.97 15.31
C LEU A 337 -40.68 -24.97 14.49
N LEU A 338 -41.33 -25.83 13.71
CA LEU A 338 -40.64 -26.76 12.80
C LEU A 338 -39.85 -26.02 11.71
N SER A 339 -40.42 -24.96 11.13
CA SER A 339 -39.74 -24.12 10.14
C SER A 339 -38.50 -23.44 10.73
N GLN A 340 -38.60 -22.88 11.94
CA GLN A 340 -37.43 -22.32 12.65
C GLN A 340 -36.39 -23.38 12.98
N GLN A 341 -36.80 -24.60 13.30
CA GLN A 341 -35.87 -25.69 13.58
C GLN A 341 -35.16 -26.19 12.32
N GLU A 342 -35.86 -26.26 11.19
CA GLU A 342 -35.25 -26.58 9.89
C GLU A 342 -34.24 -25.50 9.46
N GLU A 343 -34.56 -24.21 9.66
CA GLU A 343 -33.63 -23.11 9.41
C GLU A 343 -32.37 -23.21 10.30
N ARG A 344 -32.53 -23.52 11.60
CA ARG A 344 -31.39 -23.77 12.50
C ARG A 344 -30.54 -24.95 12.04
N HIS A 345 -31.14 -26.05 11.63
CA HIS A 345 -30.40 -27.21 11.13
C HIS A 345 -29.65 -26.91 9.84
N LEU A 346 -30.24 -26.13 8.92
CA LEU A 346 -29.55 -25.69 7.70
C LEU A 346 -28.36 -24.79 8.02
N LEU A 347 -28.54 -23.79 8.89
CA LEU A 347 -27.47 -22.91 9.34
C LEU A 347 -26.34 -23.68 10.05
N GLU A 348 -26.67 -24.60 10.94
CA GLU A 348 -25.70 -25.44 11.64
C GLU A 348 -24.91 -26.31 10.65
N ARG A 349 -25.57 -26.90 9.65
CA ARG A 349 -24.91 -27.68 8.60
C ARG A 349 -23.96 -26.82 7.76
N ASP A 350 -24.36 -25.61 7.39
CA ASP A 350 -23.54 -24.71 6.59
C ASP A 350 -22.34 -24.17 7.38
N VAL A 351 -22.53 -23.86 8.67
CA VAL A 351 -21.44 -23.52 9.61
C VAL A 351 -20.47 -24.69 9.77
N ASN A 352 -20.96 -25.91 9.97
CA ASN A 352 -20.11 -27.10 10.08
C ASN A 352 -19.32 -27.35 8.80
N LYS A 353 -19.93 -27.17 7.61
CA LYS A 353 -19.24 -27.27 6.32
C LYS A 353 -18.15 -26.22 6.17
N ALA A 354 -18.41 -24.97 6.58
CA ALA A 354 -17.43 -23.89 6.56
C ALA A 354 -16.26 -24.16 7.52
N LEU A 355 -16.55 -24.66 8.73
CA LEU A 355 -15.55 -25.05 9.72
C LEU A 355 -14.68 -26.21 9.22
N GLN A 356 -15.28 -27.23 8.60
CA GLN A 356 -14.54 -28.36 8.02
C GLN A 356 -13.60 -27.89 6.90
N LYS A 357 -14.06 -27.03 6.00
CA LYS A 357 -13.21 -26.43 4.96
C LYS A 357 -12.04 -25.64 5.56
N LYS A 358 -12.27 -24.90 6.64
CA LYS A 358 -11.20 -24.17 7.33
C LYS A 358 -10.21 -25.09 8.04
N LEU A 359 -10.67 -26.20 8.59
CA LEU A 359 -9.81 -27.20 9.19
C LEU A 359 -8.91 -27.88 8.15
N GLU A 360 -9.46 -28.26 6.99
CA GLU A 360 -8.70 -28.81 5.86
C GLU A 360 -7.67 -27.81 5.32
N GLU A 361 -8.05 -26.54 5.14
CA GLU A 361 -7.15 -25.46 4.72
C GLU A 361 -5.99 -25.26 5.70
N LEU A 362 -6.28 -25.26 7.01
CA LEU A 362 -5.26 -25.17 8.05
C LEU A 362 -4.33 -26.39 8.06
N GLN A 363 -4.86 -27.60 7.84
CA GLN A 363 -4.05 -28.81 7.76
C GLN A 363 -3.10 -28.79 6.55
N ILE A 364 -3.58 -28.33 5.40
CA ILE A 364 -2.75 -28.14 4.19
C ILE A 364 -1.66 -27.09 4.49
N ASN A 365 -2.02 -25.93 5.02
CA ASN A 365 -1.08 -24.86 5.36
C ASN A 365 -0.02 -25.33 6.36
N LEU A 366 -0.41 -26.07 7.39
CA LEU A 366 0.51 -26.63 8.36
C LEU A 366 1.50 -27.61 7.69
N SER A 367 1.01 -28.51 6.84
CA SER A 367 1.88 -29.44 6.10
C SER A 367 2.85 -28.70 5.17
N GLN A 368 2.39 -27.65 4.50
CA GLN A 368 3.21 -26.81 3.62
C GLN A 368 4.29 -26.06 4.41
N VAL A 369 3.93 -25.36 5.48
CA VAL A 369 4.88 -24.63 6.34
C VAL A 369 5.90 -25.59 6.96
N THR A 370 5.46 -26.79 7.36
CA THR A 370 6.36 -27.83 7.87
C THR A 370 7.36 -28.26 6.80
N ASN A 371 6.90 -28.55 5.59
CA ASN A 371 7.76 -28.94 4.46
C ASN A 371 8.74 -27.82 4.07
N GLU A 372 8.26 -26.57 4.00
CA GLU A 372 9.09 -25.39 3.71
C GLU A 372 10.16 -25.20 4.80
N LYS A 373 9.79 -25.35 6.09
CA LYS A 373 10.74 -25.27 7.20
C LYS A 373 11.78 -26.38 7.17
N VAL A 374 11.37 -27.63 6.86
CA VAL A 374 12.31 -28.76 6.70
C VAL A 374 13.27 -28.49 5.54
N LYS A 375 12.77 -27.97 4.41
CA LYS A 375 13.60 -27.60 3.27
C LYS A 375 14.61 -26.50 3.62
N ALA A 376 14.17 -25.44 4.29
CA ALA A 376 15.05 -24.35 4.74
C ALA A 376 16.12 -24.85 5.72
N LEU A 377 15.75 -25.75 6.65
CA LEU A 377 16.71 -26.37 7.57
C LEU A 377 17.71 -27.26 6.83
N MET A 378 17.27 -27.98 5.80
CA MET A 378 18.14 -28.81 4.96
C MET A 378 19.11 -27.96 4.14
N GLU A 379 18.65 -26.87 3.54
CA GLU A 379 19.49 -25.89 2.84
C GLU A 379 20.50 -25.21 3.79
N LEU A 380 20.05 -24.84 5.00
CA LEU A 380 20.94 -24.28 6.03
C LEU A 380 22.02 -25.29 6.45
N ALA A 381 21.68 -26.56 6.58
CA ALA A 381 22.64 -27.62 6.89
C ALA A 381 23.67 -27.80 5.76
N LEU A 382 23.26 -27.71 4.50
CA LEU A 382 24.16 -27.73 3.34
C LEU A 382 25.10 -26.53 3.34
N VAL A 383 24.58 -25.32 3.53
CA VAL A 383 25.39 -24.09 3.59
C VAL A 383 26.39 -24.15 4.75
N LYS A 384 25.98 -24.68 5.92
CA LYS A 384 26.87 -24.85 7.05
C LYS A 384 28.00 -25.84 6.75
N ARG A 385 27.72 -26.91 6.01
CA ARG A 385 28.74 -27.87 5.54
C ARG A 385 29.71 -27.23 4.55
N GLU A 386 29.21 -26.44 3.59
CA GLU A 386 30.03 -25.71 2.63
C GLU A 386 30.92 -24.66 3.33
N TYR A 387 30.38 -23.95 4.32
CA TYR A 387 31.13 -23.02 5.15
C TYR A 387 32.25 -23.72 5.93
N GLN A 388 31.97 -24.88 6.53
CA GLN A 388 32.98 -25.69 7.22
C GLN A 388 34.09 -26.15 6.25
N LEU A 389 33.72 -26.62 5.05
CA LEU A 389 34.68 -26.97 3.99
C LEU A 389 35.53 -25.78 3.56
N LEU A 390 34.93 -24.60 3.38
CA LEU A 390 35.67 -23.36 3.06
C LEU A 390 36.58 -22.93 4.21
N GLN A 391 36.13 -23.08 5.46
CA GLN A 391 36.92 -22.80 6.65
C GLN A 391 38.12 -23.74 6.77
N GLU A 392 37.93 -25.05 6.51
CA GLU A 392 39.01 -26.04 6.44
C GLU A 392 39.98 -25.72 5.28
N ASN A 393 39.46 -25.36 4.09
CA ASN A 393 40.28 -24.97 2.94
C ASN A 393 41.07 -23.68 3.18
N CYS A 394 40.50 -22.66 3.81
CA CYS A 394 41.22 -21.45 4.24
C CYS A 394 42.25 -21.77 5.32
N SER A 395 41.95 -22.69 6.23
CA SER A 395 42.89 -23.16 7.26
C SER A 395 44.05 -23.97 6.66
N HIS A 396 43.84 -24.66 5.54
CA HIS A 396 44.89 -25.33 4.76
C HIS A 396 45.69 -24.36 3.87
N SER A 397 45.06 -23.30 3.33
CA SER A 397 45.74 -22.24 2.56
C SER A 397 46.75 -21.46 3.40
N LEU A 398 46.49 -21.25 4.70
CA LEU A 398 47.43 -20.59 5.62
C LEU A 398 48.64 -21.48 6.01
N LYS A 399 48.61 -22.78 5.71
CA LYS A 399 49.73 -23.70 5.96
C LYS A 399 50.57 -24.00 4.71
N HIS A 400 50.12 -23.56 3.54
CA HIS A 400 50.87 -23.65 2.29
C HIS A 400 50.86 -22.30 1.56
N ASP A 401 51.46 -21.30 2.18
CA ASP A 401 51.86 -20.08 1.47
C ASP A 401 53.30 -19.70 1.84
N ASN A 402 54.21 -20.47 1.25
CA ASN A 402 55.53 -20.01 0.85
C ASN A 402 55.68 -20.57 -0.57
N TYR A 403 55.38 -19.75 -1.57
CA TYR A 403 56.11 -19.58 -2.84
C TYR A 403 55.19 -18.99 -3.91
N LEU A 404 55.60 -17.80 -4.39
CA LEU A 404 55.48 -17.28 -5.75
C LEU A 404 54.09 -16.87 -6.29
N ALA A 405 53.96 -15.54 -6.39
CA ALA A 405 53.57 -14.75 -7.56
C ALA A 405 52.22 -15.00 -8.27
N ASP A 406 51.50 -13.88 -8.38
CA ASP A 406 50.70 -13.44 -9.53
C ASP A 406 49.44 -14.27 -9.87
N ASP A 407 48.25 -13.71 -9.62
CA ASP A 407 47.27 -13.51 -10.70
C ASP A 407 46.10 -12.63 -10.25
N SER A 408 45.84 -11.61 -11.05
CA SER A 408 44.73 -10.66 -10.95
C SER A 408 43.48 -11.24 -11.61
N ASP A 409 42.61 -11.95 -10.88
CA ASP A 409 41.26 -12.24 -11.43
C ASP A 409 40.18 -12.67 -10.40
N LYS A 410 40.23 -12.17 -9.16
CA LYS A 410 39.28 -12.60 -8.09
C LYS A 410 38.19 -11.60 -7.72
N ASN A 411 38.18 -10.39 -8.28
CA ASN A 411 37.23 -9.35 -7.86
C ASN A 411 35.91 -9.31 -8.67
N ILE A 412 35.78 -10.06 -9.77
CA ILE A 412 34.56 -10.02 -10.60
C ILE A 412 33.48 -10.99 -10.08
N ALA A 413 33.83 -12.07 -9.36
CA ALA A 413 32.86 -13.10 -8.95
C ALA A 413 32.07 -12.79 -7.66
N LEU A 414 32.52 -11.84 -6.82
CA LEU A 414 31.84 -11.53 -5.54
C LEU A 414 30.64 -10.59 -5.70
N HIS A 415 30.66 -9.69 -6.69
CA HIS A 415 29.59 -8.70 -6.88
C HIS A 415 28.31 -9.26 -7.52
N GLU A 416 28.39 -10.35 -8.29
CA GLU A 416 27.22 -10.97 -8.92
C GLU A 416 26.40 -11.88 -7.98
N ARG A 417 27.03 -12.44 -6.94
CA ARG A 417 26.38 -13.38 -6.01
C ARG A 417 25.52 -12.67 -4.96
N GLU A 418 25.91 -11.46 -4.56
CA GLU A 418 25.19 -10.65 -3.58
C GLU A 418 23.89 -10.05 -4.16
N GLY A 419 23.87 -9.75 -5.47
CA GLY A 419 22.69 -9.26 -6.18
C GLY A 419 21.56 -10.29 -6.31
N ARG A 420 21.88 -11.59 -6.40
CA ARG A 420 20.88 -12.67 -6.53
C ARG A 420 20.18 -12.99 -5.21
N LEU A 421 20.89 -12.94 -4.08
CA LEU A 421 20.31 -13.18 -2.75
C LEU A 421 19.35 -12.05 -2.35
N LYS A 422 19.69 -10.78 -2.65
CA LYS A 422 18.79 -9.64 -2.41
C LYS A 422 17.50 -9.71 -3.23
N ASN A 423 17.55 -10.22 -4.47
CA ASN A 423 16.37 -10.35 -5.33
C ASN A 423 15.44 -11.50 -4.93
N ILE A 424 15.96 -12.57 -4.33
CA ILE A 424 15.15 -13.71 -3.87
C ILE A 424 14.41 -13.36 -2.58
N LEU A 425 15.06 -12.69 -1.61
CA LEU A 425 14.40 -12.28 -0.36
C LEU A 425 13.33 -11.19 -0.57
N LYS A 426 13.51 -10.28 -1.55
CA LYS A 426 12.51 -9.24 -1.83
C LYS A 426 11.28 -9.76 -2.59
N LYS A 427 11.43 -10.81 -3.42
CA LYS A 427 10.37 -11.25 -4.33
C LYS A 427 9.42 -12.32 -3.76
N THR A 428 9.85 -13.12 -2.78
CA THR A 428 9.04 -14.21 -2.21
C THR A 428 8.35 -13.85 -0.90
N TYR A 429 8.95 -13.03 -0.04
CA TYR A 429 8.34 -12.65 1.24
C TYR A 429 7.28 -11.55 1.11
N LEU A 430 7.42 -10.62 0.15
CA LEU A 430 6.48 -9.51 -0.02
C LEU A 430 5.16 -9.92 -0.71
N LYS A 431 5.24 -10.89 -1.64
CA LYS A 431 4.08 -11.39 -2.39
C LYS A 431 3.10 -12.25 -1.58
N ARG A 432 3.51 -12.71 -0.39
CA ARG A 432 2.66 -13.51 0.52
C ARG A 432 2.00 -12.67 1.62
N TRP A 433 2.55 -11.47 1.88
CA TRP A 433 1.98 -10.51 2.85
C TRP A 433 1.05 -9.49 2.20
N MET A 434 1.25 -9.15 0.92
CA MET A 434 0.26 -8.41 0.14
C MET A 434 -0.69 -9.41 -0.52
N GLY A 435 -1.85 -9.62 0.09
CA GLY A 435 -2.88 -10.52 -0.40
C GLY A 435 -3.19 -10.28 -1.88
N ASN A 436 -3.36 -11.39 -2.62
CA ASN A 436 -3.77 -11.39 -4.00
C ASN A 436 -5.27 -10.98 -4.07
N ASP A 437 -5.54 -9.73 -4.39
CA ASP A 437 -6.88 -9.22 -4.70
C ASP A 437 -7.32 -9.76 -6.07
N HIS A 438 -7.94 -10.95 -6.09
CA HIS A 438 -8.72 -11.46 -7.22
C HIS A 438 -10.05 -12.03 -6.71
N SER A 439 -11.10 -11.22 -6.74
CA SER A 439 -12.31 -11.49 -7.54
C SER A 439 -13.40 -10.49 -7.19
N GLN A 440 -13.45 -9.44 -7.99
CA GLN A 440 -14.69 -8.80 -8.36
C GLN A 440 -15.43 -9.78 -9.28
N HIS A 441 -16.61 -10.24 -8.85
CA HIS A 441 -17.71 -10.48 -9.76
C HIS A 441 -18.99 -10.08 -9.03
N ASP A 442 -19.67 -9.12 -9.63
CA ASP A 442 -20.82 -8.40 -9.11
C ASP A 442 -22.03 -9.30 -8.90
N THR A 443 -22.88 -8.91 -7.95
CA THR A 443 -24.27 -8.53 -8.27
C THR A 443 -24.87 -7.81 -7.07
N ASP A 444 -25.23 -6.56 -7.30
CA ASP A 444 -26.12 -5.75 -6.47
C ASP A 444 -27.44 -6.48 -6.18
N ILE A 445 -28.02 -6.22 -4.99
CA ILE A 445 -29.44 -5.88 -4.77
C ILE A 445 -29.59 -5.47 -3.29
N TYR A 446 -30.01 -4.22 -3.08
CA TYR A 446 -30.81 -3.64 -1.97
C TYR A 446 -30.80 -4.37 -0.61
N GLY A 447 -30.48 -3.76 0.52
CA GLY A 447 -30.86 -2.42 0.95
C GLY A 447 -31.65 -2.50 2.27
N SER A 448 -31.06 -1.94 3.32
CA SER A 448 -31.73 -1.34 4.50
C SER A 448 -32.20 -2.21 5.67
N SER A 449 -31.49 -1.99 6.79
CA SER A 449 -32.00 -1.67 8.13
C SER A 449 -32.46 -2.80 9.07
N GLY A 450 -31.79 -2.87 10.22
CA GLY A 450 -32.40 -3.41 11.45
C GLY A 450 -31.43 -4.01 12.46
N LYS A 451 -30.67 -3.17 13.16
CA LYS A 451 -29.98 -3.38 14.45
C LYS A 451 -30.32 -4.69 15.21
N SER A 452 -29.29 -5.50 15.51
CA SER A 452 -29.04 -6.01 16.88
C SER A 452 -27.67 -6.69 17.04
N ASN A 453 -26.79 -6.01 17.78
CA ASN A 453 -25.80 -6.51 18.76
C ASN A 453 -25.14 -7.90 18.55
N SER A 454 -23.95 -7.91 17.94
CA SER A 454 -22.92 -8.92 18.25
C SER A 454 -21.49 -8.37 18.05
N THR A 455 -21.13 -7.27 18.71
CA THR A 455 -19.86 -6.55 18.44
C THR A 455 -18.64 -7.15 19.18
N ASN A 456 -18.80 -7.81 20.32
CA ASN A 456 -17.65 -7.96 21.24
C ASN A 456 -16.63 -9.08 20.91
N LYS A 457 -16.73 -9.80 19.78
CA LYS A 457 -15.73 -10.85 19.42
C LYS A 457 -15.06 -10.66 18.06
N LYS A 458 -15.66 -9.86 17.17
CA LYS A 458 -15.06 -9.47 15.89
C LYS A 458 -14.15 -8.24 16.07
N ASP A 459 -14.47 -7.39 17.04
CA ASP A 459 -13.75 -6.15 17.32
C ASP A 459 -12.36 -6.38 17.93
N PHE A 460 -12.14 -7.41 18.74
CA PHE A 460 -10.80 -7.72 19.26
C PHE A 460 -9.84 -8.17 18.15
N LYS A 461 -10.24 -9.09 17.26
CA LYS A 461 -9.39 -9.50 16.12
C LYS A 461 -9.16 -8.37 15.11
N CYS A 462 -10.14 -7.48 14.94
CA CYS A 462 -10.00 -6.32 14.06
C CYS A 462 -9.10 -5.25 14.69
N MET A 463 -9.19 -5.04 16.01
CA MET A 463 -8.31 -4.15 16.77
C MET A 463 -6.87 -4.68 16.79
N ASP A 464 -6.66 -5.98 16.98
CA ASP A 464 -5.32 -6.58 16.93
C ASP A 464 -4.72 -6.53 15.52
N PHE A 465 -5.54 -6.71 14.48
CA PHE A 465 -5.09 -6.55 13.09
C PHE A 465 -4.81 -5.10 12.71
N ALA A 466 -5.64 -4.15 13.16
CA ALA A 466 -5.40 -2.72 13.00
C ALA A 466 -4.15 -2.29 13.78
N ARG A 467 -3.96 -2.80 14.99
CA ARG A 467 -2.76 -2.60 15.80
C ARG A 467 -1.52 -3.14 15.10
N LEU A 468 -1.55 -4.38 14.61
CA LEU A 468 -0.46 -4.97 13.83
C LEU A 468 -0.18 -4.19 12.54
N LYS A 469 -1.20 -3.63 11.88
CA LYS A 469 -1.02 -2.75 10.72
C LYS A 469 -0.34 -1.43 11.09
N ILE A 470 -0.72 -0.83 12.21
CA ILE A 470 -0.10 0.39 12.74
C ILE A 470 1.34 0.11 13.16
N GLU A 471 1.61 -1.00 13.85
CA GLU A 471 2.97 -1.42 14.24
C GLU A 471 3.84 -1.70 13.01
N ASN A 472 3.31 -2.40 12.00
CA ASN A 472 4.05 -2.66 10.76
C ASN A 472 4.31 -1.35 9.98
N ALA A 473 3.34 -0.43 9.92
CA ALA A 473 3.54 0.88 9.30
C ALA A 473 4.60 1.72 10.05
N ALA A 474 4.57 1.72 11.39
CA ALA A 474 5.56 2.39 12.22
C ALA A 474 6.96 1.77 12.06
N LEU A 475 7.06 0.44 11.98
CA LEU A 475 8.32 -0.25 11.68
C LEU A 475 8.84 0.07 10.28
N GLN A 476 7.97 0.12 9.27
CA GLN A 476 8.34 0.51 7.91
C GLN A 476 8.85 1.96 7.85
N GLU A 477 8.19 2.89 8.54
CA GLU A 477 8.63 4.27 8.65
C GLU A 477 9.97 4.39 9.38
N SER A 478 10.14 3.66 10.48
CA SER A 478 11.39 3.58 11.23
C SER A 478 12.54 3.02 10.38
N MET A 479 12.29 1.96 9.60
CA MET A 479 13.26 1.42 8.64
C MET A 479 13.61 2.43 7.54
N ALA A 480 12.63 3.12 6.97
CA ALA A 480 12.86 4.14 5.95
C ALA A 480 13.66 5.33 6.50
N ASN A 481 13.41 5.73 7.74
CA ASN A 481 14.19 6.76 8.44
C ASN A 481 15.63 6.30 8.67
N MET A 482 15.85 5.05 9.09
CA MET A 482 17.19 4.47 9.23
C MET A 482 17.94 4.43 7.89
N GLU A 483 17.27 4.08 6.79
CA GLU A 483 17.87 4.08 5.44
C GLU A 483 18.30 5.50 5.03
N ARG A 484 17.46 6.51 5.29
CA ARG A 484 17.79 7.92 5.02
C ARG A 484 18.98 8.41 5.84
N VAL A 485 18.99 8.13 7.15
CA VAL A 485 20.13 8.48 8.03
C VAL A 485 21.40 7.79 7.54
N THR A 486 21.34 6.50 7.28
CA THR A 486 22.48 5.71 6.77
C THR A 486 23.00 6.26 5.45
N PHE A 487 22.12 6.66 4.53
CA PHE A 487 22.50 7.28 3.27
C PHE A 487 23.20 8.62 3.48
N SER A 488 22.65 9.50 4.31
CA SER A 488 23.25 10.81 4.60
C SER A 488 24.60 10.69 5.31
N VAL A 489 24.73 9.79 6.29
CA VAL A 489 26.00 9.51 6.97
C VAL A 489 27.03 8.97 5.98
N ARG A 490 26.66 8.01 5.13
CA ARG A 490 27.57 7.49 4.08
C ARG A 490 27.99 8.58 3.10
N ARG A 491 27.07 9.45 2.68
CA ARG A 491 27.36 10.58 1.80
C ARG A 491 28.39 11.52 2.42
N LEU A 492 28.17 11.92 3.66
CA LEU A 492 29.10 12.79 4.39
C LEU A 492 30.45 12.10 4.63
N HIS A 493 30.47 10.79 4.91
CA HIS A 493 31.70 10.02 5.03
C HIS A 493 32.49 9.98 3.70
N VAL A 494 31.83 9.82 2.56
CA VAL A 494 32.49 9.91 1.23
C VAL A 494 33.04 11.31 0.98
N LEU A 495 32.32 12.37 1.37
CA LEU A 495 32.82 13.74 1.26
C LEU A 495 34.03 13.99 2.16
N LEU A 496 34.06 13.38 3.35
CA LEU A 496 35.20 13.43 4.27
C LEU A 496 36.43 12.73 3.67
N LEU A 497 36.26 11.53 3.12
CA LEU A 497 37.34 10.78 2.44
C LEU A 497 37.88 11.57 1.25
N ARG A 498 37.00 12.19 0.45
CA ARG A 498 37.44 13.05 -0.67
C ARG A 498 38.24 14.26 -0.19
N ALA A 499 37.78 14.94 0.87
CA ALA A 499 38.53 16.03 1.49
C ALA A 499 39.88 15.56 2.07
N GLN A 500 39.99 14.29 2.48
CA GLN A 500 41.23 13.67 2.93
C GLN A 500 42.21 13.42 1.77
N ASP A 501 41.72 12.86 0.67
CA ASP A 501 42.51 12.59 -0.53
C ASP A 501 42.98 13.89 -1.21
N ASP A 502 42.11 14.90 -1.24
CA ASP A 502 42.44 16.24 -1.74
C ASP A 502 43.51 16.92 -0.86
N ALA A 503 43.45 16.73 0.47
CA ALA A 503 44.47 17.24 1.38
C ALA A 503 45.81 16.49 1.29
N ALA A 504 45.78 15.19 1.00
CA ALA A 504 46.97 14.37 0.80
C ALA A 504 47.69 14.68 -0.52
N SER A 505 46.94 15.07 -1.55
CA SER A 505 47.47 15.35 -2.90
C SER A 505 47.89 16.81 -3.13
N ALA A 506 47.13 17.78 -2.60
CA ALA A 506 47.35 19.22 -2.85
C ALA A 506 47.82 20.02 -1.62
N GLY A 507 47.92 19.38 -0.45
CA GLY A 507 48.21 20.02 0.84
C GLY A 507 46.98 20.70 1.47
N PRO A 508 47.05 21.12 2.74
CA PRO A 508 45.92 21.76 3.40
C PRO A 508 45.64 23.14 2.76
N THR A 509 44.47 23.29 2.15
CA THR A 509 44.01 24.57 1.58
C THR A 509 42.80 25.09 2.36
N GLU A 510 42.61 26.40 2.37
CA GLU A 510 41.45 27.06 3.00
C GLU A 510 40.12 26.48 2.47
N SER A 511 40.09 26.08 1.19
CA SER A 511 38.96 25.42 0.57
C SER A 511 38.62 24.06 1.20
N ILE A 512 39.63 23.27 1.62
CA ILE A 512 39.43 21.97 2.27
C ILE A 512 38.94 22.16 3.70
N ILE A 513 39.49 23.15 4.43
CA ILE A 513 39.04 23.49 5.78
C ILE A 513 37.59 23.98 5.76
N GLN A 514 37.21 24.79 4.76
CA GLN A 514 35.83 25.20 4.54
C GLN A 514 34.91 24.02 4.20
N ALA A 515 35.37 23.07 3.38
CA ALA A 515 34.61 21.86 3.06
C ALA A 515 34.35 20.99 4.31
N LEU A 516 35.35 20.81 5.18
CA LEU A 516 35.20 20.11 6.47
C LEU A 516 34.24 20.85 7.40
N SER A 517 34.29 22.19 7.45
CA SER A 517 33.35 23.00 8.22
C SER A 517 31.90 22.84 7.72
N ASN A 518 31.71 22.74 6.40
CA ASN A 518 30.40 22.49 5.81
C ASN A 518 29.88 21.09 6.19
N ILE A 519 30.73 20.06 6.18
CA ILE A 519 30.38 18.70 6.63
C ILE A 519 29.97 18.69 8.11
N ILE A 520 30.71 19.36 9.00
CA ILE A 520 30.36 19.50 10.42
C ILE A 520 29.01 20.21 10.58
N SER A 521 28.78 21.29 9.83
CA SER A 521 27.50 22.00 9.90
C SER A 521 26.35 21.09 9.49
N GLU A 522 26.49 20.33 8.40
CA GLU A 522 25.45 19.42 7.93
C GLU A 522 25.20 18.27 8.92
N ALA A 523 26.26 17.68 9.48
CA ALA A 523 26.16 16.65 10.50
C ALA A 523 25.46 17.16 11.78
N ASN A 524 25.70 18.41 12.19
CA ASN A 524 25.00 19.03 13.32
C ASN A 524 23.51 19.28 13.04
N HIS A 525 23.14 19.62 11.80
CA HIS A 525 21.73 19.69 11.40
C HIS A 525 21.07 18.31 11.48
N MET A 526 21.76 17.25 11.05
CA MET A 526 21.27 15.87 11.20
C MET A 526 21.11 15.47 12.67
N LYS A 527 22.10 15.78 13.51
CA LYS A 527 22.06 15.54 14.96
C LYS A 527 20.87 16.24 15.62
N THR A 528 20.63 17.49 15.25
CA THR A 528 19.48 18.27 15.74
C THR A 528 18.15 17.67 15.29
N ALA A 529 18.07 17.20 14.04
CA ALA A 529 16.87 16.53 13.51
C ALA A 529 16.59 15.20 14.23
N LEU A 530 17.62 14.43 14.57
CA LEU A 530 17.49 13.16 15.32
C LEU A 530 17.24 13.36 16.81
N GLY A 531 17.73 14.46 17.39
CA GLY A 531 17.46 14.81 18.78
C GLY A 531 16.08 15.45 19.00
N SER A 532 15.45 15.94 17.93
CA SER A 532 14.10 16.54 17.97
C SER A 532 12.99 15.60 17.50
N SER A 533 13.32 14.38 17.05
CA SER A 533 12.31 13.36 16.76
C SER A 533 11.74 12.80 18.06
N LEU A 534 10.43 13.00 18.27
CA LEU A 534 9.67 12.42 19.36
C LEU A 534 9.84 10.89 19.37
N PRO A 535 9.99 10.24 20.54
CA PRO A 535 10.02 8.79 20.60
C PRO A 535 8.72 8.23 20.03
N ILE A 536 8.80 7.51 18.92
CA ILE A 536 7.68 6.71 18.39
C ILE A 536 7.63 5.42 19.21
N SER A 537 7.24 5.52 20.48
CA SER A 537 7.06 4.35 21.34
C SER A 537 5.59 4.16 21.68
N TRP A 538 4.98 3.19 21.00
CA TRP A 538 4.04 2.28 21.66
C TRP A 538 4.82 1.03 22.02
N SER A 539 5.47 1.02 23.19
CA SER A 539 5.83 -0.25 23.84
C SER A 539 4.72 -0.59 24.80
N GLY A 540 3.68 -1.27 24.30
CA GLY A 540 2.87 -2.13 25.16
C GLY A 540 3.75 -3.33 25.52
N SER A 541 4.60 -3.18 26.55
CA SER A 541 5.16 -4.36 27.20
C SER A 541 3.98 -5.11 27.81
N GLU A 542 3.88 -6.41 27.54
CA GLU A 542 2.89 -7.32 28.12
C GLU A 542 3.08 -7.54 29.65
N GLU A 543 3.90 -6.72 30.31
CA GLU A 543 4.19 -6.80 31.74
C GLU A 543 3.21 -6.02 32.64
N ASP A 544 2.32 -5.20 32.07
CA ASP A 544 1.22 -4.54 32.79
C ASP A 544 -0.12 -5.29 32.65
N ALA A 545 -0.06 -6.60 32.42
CA ALA A 545 -1.21 -7.46 32.72
C ALA A 545 -1.38 -7.48 34.24
N ILE A 546 -2.38 -6.73 34.72
CA ILE A 546 -2.85 -6.71 36.10
C ILE A 546 -3.04 -8.17 36.58
N THR A 547 -2.02 -8.68 37.25
CA THR A 547 -2.10 -9.94 37.99
C THR A 547 -2.59 -9.56 39.37
N TYR A 548 -3.79 -10.02 39.73
CA TYR A 548 -4.53 -9.68 40.95
C TYR A 548 -3.90 -10.30 42.21
N GLU A 549 -2.57 -10.26 42.38
CA GLU A 549 -1.91 -11.08 43.39
C GLU A 549 -0.73 -10.40 44.10
N ASN A 550 -0.81 -9.09 44.38
CA ASN A 550 0.12 -8.44 45.31
C ASN A 550 -0.58 -7.35 46.13
N LEU A 551 -1.35 -7.80 47.12
CA LEU A 551 -1.62 -7.04 48.36
C LEU A 551 -0.62 -7.54 49.40
N TYR A 552 -0.03 -6.61 50.19
CA TYR A 552 1.06 -6.77 51.17
C TYR A 552 2.46 -6.77 50.50
N GLU A 553 3.34 -5.78 50.62
CA GLU A 553 3.79 -4.99 51.79
C GLU A 553 4.53 -3.69 51.36
N PRO A 554 4.79 -2.72 52.28
CA PRO A 554 5.23 -1.37 51.96
C PRO A 554 6.76 -1.18 52.09
N THR A 555 7.43 -0.47 51.16
CA THR A 555 8.69 0.25 51.45
C THR A 555 8.98 1.37 50.42
N ASN A 556 8.81 2.61 50.89
CA ASN A 556 9.53 3.87 50.69
C ASN A 556 10.10 4.35 49.34
N PRO A 557 10.08 5.70 49.11
CA PRO A 557 10.35 6.34 47.84
C PRO A 557 11.84 6.61 47.66
N SER A 558 12.40 6.19 46.53
CA SER A 558 13.66 6.73 46.02
C SER A 558 13.41 7.25 44.62
N GLU A 559 13.58 8.55 44.46
CA GLU A 559 13.63 9.26 43.19
C GLU A 559 14.62 8.58 42.26
N VAL A 560 14.12 8.08 41.12
CA VAL A 560 14.93 7.80 39.93
C VAL A 560 14.22 8.53 38.78
N PRO A 561 14.91 9.43 38.05
CA PRO A 561 14.29 10.09 36.90
C PRO A 561 13.88 9.02 35.90
N LYS A 562 12.63 9.08 35.45
CA LYS A 562 12.15 8.24 34.35
C LYS A 562 13.08 8.45 33.17
N ILE A 563 13.91 7.44 32.87
CA ILE A 563 14.68 7.39 31.64
C ILE A 563 13.65 7.37 30.52
N GLU A 564 13.53 8.51 29.85
CA GLU A 564 12.83 8.67 28.59
C GLU A 564 13.46 7.67 27.62
N LYS A 565 12.76 6.56 27.35
CA LYS A 565 13.23 5.55 26.39
C LYS A 565 13.23 6.21 25.01
N VAL A 566 14.41 6.66 24.60
CA VAL A 566 14.67 7.14 23.25
C VAL A 566 14.46 5.98 22.28
N ASP A 567 13.83 6.25 21.14
CA ASP A 567 13.64 5.27 20.07
C ASP A 567 15.01 4.66 19.65
N PRO A 568 15.12 3.32 19.53
CA PRO A 568 16.38 2.66 19.19
C PRO A 568 16.97 3.12 17.86
N VAL A 569 16.14 3.53 16.90
CA VAL A 569 16.62 4.03 15.60
C VAL A 569 17.20 5.43 15.70
N SER A 570 16.55 6.31 16.46
CA SER A 570 17.05 7.66 16.76
C SER A 570 18.38 7.59 17.53
N THR A 571 18.48 6.65 18.50
CA THR A 571 19.71 6.39 19.27
C THR A 571 20.86 5.93 18.36
N ALA A 572 20.64 4.92 17.52
CA ALA A 572 21.65 4.44 16.59
C ALA A 572 22.04 5.52 15.55
N GLY A 573 21.07 6.34 15.11
CA GLY A 573 21.32 7.47 14.23
C GLY A 573 22.22 8.54 14.85
N LEU A 574 21.97 8.88 16.12
CA LEU A 574 22.77 9.81 16.91
C LEU A 574 24.21 9.31 17.04
N GLU A 575 24.41 8.04 17.39
CA GLU A 575 25.75 7.43 17.49
C GLU A 575 26.52 7.50 16.16
N MET A 576 25.86 7.19 15.03
CA MET A 576 26.49 7.27 13.71
C MET A 576 26.92 8.69 13.33
N VAL A 577 26.10 9.69 13.67
CA VAL A 577 26.40 11.11 13.40
C VAL A 577 27.51 11.62 14.33
N ASP A 578 27.51 11.22 15.59
CA ASP A 578 28.55 11.60 16.56
C ASP A 578 29.92 11.05 16.18
N LEU A 579 29.98 9.79 15.73
CA LEU A 579 31.21 9.20 15.20
C LEU A 579 31.73 9.95 13.96
N LEU A 580 30.83 10.37 13.08
CA LEU A 580 31.17 11.16 11.89
C LEU A 580 31.70 12.55 12.27
N ILE A 581 31.04 13.26 13.19
CA ILE A 581 31.51 14.58 13.67
C ILE A 581 32.91 14.45 14.27
N LEU A 582 33.13 13.45 15.13
CA LEU A 582 34.43 13.18 15.74
C LEU A 582 35.51 12.92 14.68
N ALA A 583 35.21 12.13 13.66
CA ALA A 583 36.15 11.86 12.56
C ALA A 583 36.52 13.13 11.78
N VAL A 584 35.54 14.01 11.53
CA VAL A 584 35.76 15.28 10.82
C VAL A 584 36.59 16.25 11.67
N GLU A 585 36.33 16.32 12.97
CA GLU A 585 37.08 17.15 13.92
C GLU A 585 38.54 16.70 14.02
N LEU A 586 38.79 15.40 14.18
CA LEU A 586 40.14 14.83 14.18
C LEU A 586 40.89 15.12 12.87
N GLN A 587 40.21 15.06 11.73
CA GLN A 587 40.81 15.39 10.44
C GLN A 587 41.12 16.88 10.32
N LYS A 588 40.22 17.76 10.80
CA LYS A 588 40.42 19.20 10.83
C LYS A 588 41.59 19.59 11.73
N GLU A 589 41.72 19.00 12.92
CA GLU A 589 42.85 19.20 13.83
C GLU A 589 44.17 18.75 13.22
N ASN A 590 44.20 17.59 12.56
CA ASN A 590 45.38 17.09 11.86
C ASN A 590 45.84 18.02 10.71
N LEU A 591 44.91 18.68 10.01
CA LEU A 591 45.22 19.61 8.93
C LEU A 591 45.69 20.97 9.46
N ILE A 592 45.08 21.48 10.52
CA ILE A 592 45.48 22.73 11.18
C ILE A 592 46.86 22.57 11.85
N GLY A 593 47.12 21.42 12.48
CA GLY A 593 48.42 21.07 13.06
C GLY A 593 49.54 20.98 12.02
N LYS A 594 49.24 20.54 10.79
CA LYS A 594 50.20 20.54 9.67
C LYS A 594 50.44 21.94 9.09
N CYS A 595 49.46 22.84 9.10
CA CYS A 595 49.64 24.25 8.71
C CYS A 595 50.48 25.06 9.71
N GLY A 596 50.38 24.77 11.01
CA GLY A 596 51.17 25.46 12.05
C GLY A 596 52.64 25.04 12.12
N GLY A 597 53.01 23.89 11.55
CA GLY A 597 54.36 23.34 11.57
C GLY A 597 55.32 23.85 10.48
N SER A 598 54.87 24.70 9.56
CA SER A 598 55.72 25.29 8.49
C SER A 598 56.16 26.73 8.76
N GLN A 599 56.05 27.22 9.99
CA GLN A 599 56.70 28.45 10.46
C GLN A 599 57.53 28.21 11.73
N ILE A 600 58.53 27.33 11.66
CA ILE A 600 59.77 27.42 12.45
C ILE A 600 60.94 27.05 11.54
#